data_AF-A0A2D6E6L8-F1
#
_entry.id   AF-A0A2D6E6L8-F1
#
_cell.length_a   1.000
_cell.length_b   1.000
_cell.length_c   1.000
_cell.angle_alpha   90.00
_cell.angle_beta   90.00
_cell.angle_gamma   90.00
#
_symmetry.space_group_name_H-M   'P 1'
#
loop_
_entity.id
_entity.type
_entity.pdbx_description
1 polymer ?
#
loop_
_entity_poly.entity_id
_entity_poly.type
_entity_poly.pdbx_seq_one_letter_code
_entity_poly.pdbx_strand_id
1 'polypeptide(L)'
;MIATKTGRVSITDMRKLLNKKAGSTIAYNLNESNPTDVEEWISTGSRWLDSIVCTGKLTGIPIGKICEIAGLESTGKSYMAAQVAANAQKKGFSIVYFDSESALDSSFLDRSGCVVDDVLYVQAVDVESVLEYIEELLGTG
;
A
#
# COMPACT_ATOMS: atom_id res chain seq x y z
N MET A 1 19.01 38.61 7.28
CA MET A 1 17.99 38.74 6.23
C MET A 1 18.62 38.34 4.91
N ILE A 2 18.24 37.19 4.34
CA ILE A 2 18.74 36.76 3.02
C ILE A 2 17.89 37.46 1.97
N ALA A 3 18.51 38.35 1.19
CA ALA A 3 17.86 39.08 0.12
C ALA A 3 17.32 38.11 -0.94
N THR A 4 16.01 38.12 -1.15
CA THR A 4 15.33 37.44 -2.25
C THR A 4 15.73 38.13 -3.56
N LYS A 5 16.62 37.48 -4.34
CA LYS A 5 16.95 37.91 -5.70
C LYS A 5 15.70 37.85 -6.58
N THR A 6 15.27 39.01 -7.07
CA THR A 6 14.24 39.20 -8.09
C THR A 6 14.53 38.28 -9.28
N GLY A 7 13.60 37.38 -9.60
CA GLY A 7 13.69 36.47 -10.77
C GLY A 7 13.71 34.97 -10.48
N ARG A 8 13.71 34.52 -9.22
CA ARG A 8 13.53 33.09 -8.87
C ARG A 8 12.32 32.93 -7.96
N VAL A 9 11.31 32.20 -8.43
CA VAL A 9 10.16 31.78 -7.60
C VAL A 9 10.70 30.92 -6.46
N SER A 10 10.28 31.19 -5.22
CA SER A 10 10.73 30.39 -4.08
C SER A 10 10.11 28.98 -4.12
N ILE A 11 10.76 27.98 -3.52
CA ILE A 11 10.20 26.62 -3.42
C ILE A 11 8.86 26.61 -2.68
N THR A 12 8.68 27.52 -1.74
CA THR A 12 7.43 27.71 -1.00
C THR A 12 6.32 28.22 -1.91
N ASP A 13 6.62 29.18 -2.79
CA ASP A 13 5.65 29.70 -3.75
C ASP A 13 5.31 28.67 -4.82
N MET A 14 6.29 27.87 -5.27
CA MET A 14 6.05 26.75 -6.18
C MET A 14 5.12 25.71 -5.57
N ARG A 15 5.34 25.31 -4.31
CA ARG A 15 4.43 24.39 -3.59
C ARG A 15 3.02 24.95 -3.49
N LYS A 16 2.87 26.21 -3.08
CA LYS A 16 1.56 26.89 -2.99
C LYS A 16 0.84 26.92 -4.34
N LEU A 17 1.56 27.20 -5.42
CA LEU A 17 1.01 27.23 -6.77
C LEU A 17 0.50 25.85 -7.21
N LEU A 18 1.27 24.79 -6.96
CA LEU A 18 0.86 23.41 -7.26
C LEU A 18 -0.38 23.00 -6.46
N ASN A 19 -0.39 23.22 -5.15
CA ASN A 19 -1.53 22.88 -4.29
C ASN A 19 -2.79 23.66 -4.70
N LYS A 20 -2.64 24.95 -5.05
CA LYS A 20 -3.76 25.76 -5.56
C LYS A 20 -4.32 25.22 -6.87
N LYS A 21 -3.45 24.77 -7.79
CA LYS A 21 -3.88 24.23 -9.09
C LYS A 21 -4.56 22.87 -8.95
N ALA A 22 -4.10 22.03 -8.02
CA ALA A 22 -4.66 20.71 -7.77
C ALA A 22 -5.96 20.74 -6.97
N GLY A 23 -6.24 21.82 -6.23
CA GLY A 23 -7.39 21.90 -5.32
C GLY A 23 -7.22 21.09 -4.03
N SER A 24 -6.07 20.44 -3.85
CA SER A 24 -5.70 19.63 -2.69
C SER A 24 -4.20 19.77 -2.41
N THR A 25 -3.75 19.29 -1.24
CA THR A 25 -2.33 19.30 -0.91
C THR A 25 -1.63 18.15 -1.62
N ILE A 26 -0.81 18.48 -2.62
CA ILE A 26 -0.02 17.51 -3.39
C ILE A 26 1.49 17.73 -3.27
N ALA A 27 1.91 18.93 -2.84
CA ALA A 27 3.30 19.32 -2.69
C ALA A 27 3.61 19.67 -1.23
N TYR A 28 4.53 18.91 -0.63
CA TYR A 28 4.83 18.92 0.80
C TYR A 28 6.27 19.39 1.09
N ASN A 29 6.54 19.79 2.34
CA ASN A 29 7.89 19.92 2.88
C ASN A 29 8.19 18.66 3.71
N LEU A 30 9.25 17.94 3.39
CA LEU A 30 9.60 16.69 4.09
C LEU A 30 10.08 16.89 5.53
N ASN A 31 10.44 18.13 5.92
CA ASN A 31 10.76 18.46 7.31
C ASN A 31 9.51 18.80 8.15
N GLU A 32 8.34 18.83 7.52
CA GLU A 32 7.04 19.06 8.15
C GLU A 32 6.19 17.79 7.99
N SER A 33 4.95 17.83 8.50
CA SER A 33 3.99 16.76 8.25
C SER A 33 3.79 16.54 6.76
N ASN A 34 3.90 15.29 6.34
CA ASN A 34 3.86 14.91 4.93
C ASN A 34 3.35 13.46 4.79
N PRO A 35 2.84 13.07 3.61
CA PRO A 35 2.23 11.76 3.42
C PRO A 35 3.26 10.63 3.35
N THR A 36 4.56 10.89 3.44
CA THR A 36 5.58 9.82 3.43
C THR A 36 5.73 9.15 4.80
N ASP A 37 5.27 9.81 5.86
CA ASP A 37 5.22 9.23 7.19
C ASP A 37 4.21 8.06 7.23
N VAL A 38 4.63 6.92 7.76
CA VAL A 38 3.78 5.72 7.89
C VAL A 38 3.23 5.66 9.31
N GLU A 39 1.92 5.86 9.42
CA GLU A 39 1.21 5.86 10.71
C GLU A 39 0.78 4.45 11.13
N GLU A 40 0.41 3.61 10.15
CA GLU A 40 -0.13 2.28 10.38
C GLU A 40 0.54 1.19 9.54
N TRP A 41 0.53 -0.04 10.07
CA TRP A 41 1.24 -1.19 9.53
C TRP A 41 0.39 -2.46 9.65
N ILE A 42 0.46 -3.37 8.69
CA ILE A 42 -0.16 -4.70 8.72
C ILE A 42 0.94 -5.74 8.94
N SER A 43 0.86 -6.54 10.01
CA SER A 43 1.88 -7.56 10.29
C SER A 43 2.00 -8.57 9.14
N THR A 44 3.23 -8.94 8.81
CA THR A 44 3.53 -10.01 7.83
C THR A 44 3.21 -11.42 8.36
N GLY A 45 2.88 -11.55 9.65
CA GLY A 45 2.78 -12.83 10.34
C GLY A 45 4.13 -13.37 10.82
N SER A 46 5.25 -12.73 10.45
CA SER A 46 6.60 -13.06 10.91
C SER A 46 7.17 -11.93 11.76
N ARG A 47 7.33 -12.18 13.06
CA ARG A 47 7.96 -11.23 13.99
C ARG A 47 9.33 -10.75 13.50
N TRP A 48 10.12 -11.65 12.92
CA TRP A 48 11.45 -11.33 12.42
C TRP A 48 11.38 -10.38 11.23
N LEU A 49 10.50 -10.66 10.27
CA LEU A 49 10.35 -9.82 9.10
C LEU A 49 9.78 -8.45 9.46
N ASP A 50 8.76 -8.40 10.31
CA ASP A 50 8.19 -7.16 10.85
C ASP A 50 9.25 -6.29 11.54
N SER A 51 10.24 -6.89 12.19
CA SER A 51 11.33 -6.15 12.86
C SER A 51 12.41 -5.66 11.90
N ILE A 52 12.57 -6.30 10.73
CA ILE A 52 13.55 -5.94 9.70
C ILE A 52 13.03 -4.78 8.84
N VAL A 53 11.71 -4.75 8.56
CA VAL A 53 11.10 -3.70 7.73
C VAL A 53 11.34 -2.30 8.33
N CYS A 54 11.27 -2.17 9.65
CA CYS A 54 11.64 -0.94 10.33
C CYS A 54 12.38 -1.24 11.64
N THR A 55 13.71 -1.13 11.61
CA THR A 55 14.57 -1.42 12.76
C THR A 55 14.10 -0.71 14.03
N GLY A 56 13.89 -1.50 15.10
CA GLY A 56 13.51 -0.97 16.41
C GLY A 56 12.02 -0.73 16.62
N LYS A 57 11.17 -1.06 15.64
CA LYS A 57 9.71 -1.03 15.76
C LYS A 57 9.12 -2.37 15.33
N LEU A 58 8.08 -2.83 16.00
CA LEU A 58 7.26 -3.95 15.51
C LEU A 58 6.34 -3.39 14.42
N THR A 59 6.71 -3.56 13.15
CA THR A 59 5.95 -3.04 12.01
C THR A 59 5.44 -4.16 11.11
N GLY A 60 5.47 -3.99 9.78
CA GLY A 60 4.93 -4.91 8.79
C GLY A 60 4.81 -4.22 7.44
N ILE A 61 3.76 -4.51 6.68
CA ILE A 61 3.44 -3.83 5.43
C ILE A 61 2.83 -2.44 5.74
N PRO A 62 3.40 -1.33 5.23
CA PRO A 62 2.89 0.01 5.47
C PRO A 62 1.54 0.27 4.78
N ILE A 63 0.59 0.86 5.50
CA ILE A 63 -0.72 1.23 4.94
C ILE A 63 -0.59 2.50 4.09
N GLY A 64 -1.33 2.57 2.98
CA GLY A 64 -1.30 3.71 2.06
C GLY A 64 -0.06 3.77 1.17
N LYS A 65 0.66 2.64 1.04
CA LYS A 65 1.84 2.47 0.18
C LYS A 65 1.69 1.25 -0.71
N ILE A 66 2.42 1.23 -1.81
CA ILE A 66 2.57 0.05 -2.67
C ILE A 66 3.77 -0.76 -2.16
N CYS A 67 3.60 -2.08 -2.07
CA CYS A 67 4.65 -3.01 -1.64
C CYS A 67 4.76 -4.15 -2.65
N GLU A 68 5.99 -4.59 -2.92
CA GLU A 68 6.30 -5.70 -3.80
C GLU A 68 6.94 -6.85 -3.01
N ILE A 69 6.42 -8.07 -3.19
CA ILE A 69 7.02 -9.30 -2.66
C ILE A 69 7.56 -10.10 -3.85
N ALA A 70 8.87 -9.99 -4.09
CA ALA A 70 9.54 -10.64 -5.22
C ALA A 70 10.39 -11.85 -4.80
N GLY A 71 10.57 -12.79 -5.73
CA GLY A 71 11.38 -13.99 -5.51
C GLY A 71 11.06 -15.13 -6.47
N LEU A 72 11.86 -16.18 -6.45
CA LEU A 72 11.68 -17.37 -7.29
C LEU A 72 10.33 -18.05 -7.02
N GLU A 73 9.87 -18.86 -7.98
CA GLU A 73 8.70 -19.72 -7.78
C GLU A 73 8.90 -20.62 -6.54
N SER A 74 7.80 -20.96 -5.85
CA SER A 74 7.82 -21.84 -4.67
C SER A 74 8.63 -21.34 -3.46
N THR A 75 8.98 -20.05 -3.39
CA THR A 75 9.64 -19.45 -2.20
C THR A 75 8.65 -18.94 -1.14
N GLY A 76 7.35 -19.13 -1.34
CA GLY A 76 6.31 -18.76 -0.37
C GLY A 76 5.72 -17.36 -0.54
N LYS A 77 5.90 -16.70 -1.69
CA LYS A 77 5.33 -15.37 -1.98
C LYS A 77 3.81 -15.31 -1.73
N SER A 78 3.05 -16.22 -2.34
CA SER A 78 1.58 -16.27 -2.19
C SER A 78 1.16 -16.59 -0.77
N TYR A 79 1.94 -17.39 -0.04
CA TYR A 79 1.71 -17.66 1.38
C TYR A 79 1.90 -16.40 2.23
N MET A 80 2.96 -15.64 1.98
CA MET A 80 3.18 -14.37 2.67
C MET A 80 2.06 -13.36 2.36
N ALA A 81 1.62 -13.26 1.10
CA ALA A 81 0.48 -12.42 0.73
C ALA A 81 -0.82 -12.83 1.46
N ALA A 82 -1.11 -14.12 1.55
CA ALA A 82 -2.26 -14.63 2.29
C ALA A 82 -2.17 -14.35 3.80
N GLN A 83 -0.98 -14.48 4.42
CA GLN A 83 -0.78 -14.12 5.82
C GLN A 83 -1.00 -12.63 6.10
N VAL A 84 -0.50 -11.76 5.21
CA VAL A 84 -0.76 -10.31 5.28
C VAL A 84 -2.25 -10.02 5.15
N ALA A 85 -2.94 -10.66 4.20
CA ALA A 85 -4.37 -10.51 4.00
C ALA A 85 -5.18 -10.91 5.25
N ALA A 86 -4.89 -12.07 5.84
CA ALA A 86 -5.51 -12.52 7.07
C ALA A 86 -5.30 -11.53 8.23
N ASN A 87 -4.10 -10.96 8.36
CA ASN A 87 -3.79 -9.96 9.39
C ASN A 87 -4.45 -8.61 9.12
N ALA A 88 -4.68 -8.24 7.86
CA ALA A 88 -5.44 -7.06 7.50
C ALA A 88 -6.93 -7.24 7.84
N GLN A 89 -7.53 -8.40 7.55
CA GLN A 89 -8.91 -8.71 7.97
C GLN A 89 -9.11 -8.61 9.48
N LYS A 90 -8.14 -9.10 10.28
CA LYS A 90 -8.17 -8.94 11.76
C LYS A 90 -8.18 -7.47 12.22
N LYS A 91 -7.75 -6.54 11.37
CA LYS A 91 -7.79 -5.09 11.61
C LYS A 91 -9.02 -4.42 11.01
N GLY A 92 -9.93 -5.18 10.41
CA GLY A 92 -11.14 -4.68 9.78
C GLY A 92 -10.96 -4.17 8.34
N PHE A 93 -9.86 -4.51 7.68
CA PHE A 93 -9.68 -4.19 6.26
C PHE A 93 -10.33 -5.25 5.38
N SER A 94 -11.06 -4.79 4.35
CA SER A 94 -11.53 -5.64 3.27
C SER A 94 -10.38 -6.06 2.36
N ILE A 95 -10.43 -7.28 1.82
CA ILE A 95 -9.40 -7.82 0.94
C ILE A 95 -9.98 -7.99 -0.46
N VAL A 96 -9.25 -7.44 -1.44
CA VAL A 96 -9.46 -7.72 -2.86
C VAL A 96 -8.22 -8.44 -3.37
N TYR A 97 -8.43 -9.61 -3.97
CA TYR A 97 -7.37 -10.45 -4.51
C TYR A 97 -7.51 -10.56 -6.02
N PHE A 98 -6.58 -9.93 -6.74
CA PHE A 98 -6.46 -10.05 -8.19
C PHE A 98 -5.54 -11.22 -8.54
N ASP A 99 -6.08 -12.26 -9.16
CA ASP A 99 -5.36 -13.50 -9.49
C ASP A 99 -5.19 -13.67 -11.00
N SER A 100 -3.95 -13.57 -11.46
CA SER A 100 -3.58 -13.80 -12.86
C SER A 100 -3.20 -15.25 -13.15
N GLU A 101 -2.84 -16.03 -12.12
CA GLU A 101 -2.30 -17.39 -12.28
C GLU A 101 -3.36 -18.48 -12.13
N SER A 102 -4.59 -18.11 -11.74
CA SER A 102 -5.70 -19.06 -11.49
C SER A 102 -5.31 -20.18 -10.53
N ALA A 103 -4.40 -19.89 -9.60
CA ALA A 103 -3.74 -20.86 -8.72
C ALA A 103 -4.22 -20.75 -7.27
N LEU A 104 -5.04 -19.75 -6.95
CA LEU A 104 -5.53 -19.52 -5.60
C LEU A 104 -6.67 -20.47 -5.27
N ASP A 105 -6.55 -21.18 -4.15
CA ASP A 105 -7.58 -22.08 -3.65
C ASP A 105 -8.16 -21.58 -2.31
N SER A 106 -9.47 -21.71 -2.15
CA SER A 106 -10.20 -21.32 -0.95
C SER A 106 -9.64 -21.98 0.32
N SER A 107 -9.27 -23.26 0.25
CA SER A 107 -8.73 -23.97 1.42
C SER A 107 -7.34 -23.47 1.81
N PHE A 108 -6.56 -22.93 0.86
CA PHE A 108 -5.27 -22.32 1.13
C PHE A 108 -5.42 -20.99 1.89
N LEU A 109 -6.40 -20.15 1.50
CA LEU A 109 -6.71 -18.90 2.19
C LEU A 109 -7.24 -19.17 3.62
N ASP A 110 -8.17 -20.11 3.76
CA ASP A 110 -8.73 -20.51 5.05
C ASP A 110 -7.63 -21.01 6.01
N ARG A 111 -6.77 -21.92 5.56
CA ARG A 111 -5.62 -22.40 6.35
C ARG A 111 -4.61 -21.30 6.68
N SER A 112 -4.54 -20.25 5.88
CA SER A 112 -3.70 -19.07 6.15
C SER A 112 -4.33 -18.12 7.18
N GLY A 113 -5.60 -18.34 7.54
CA GLY A 113 -6.35 -17.56 8.52
C GLY A 113 -7.21 -16.45 7.92
N CYS A 114 -7.43 -16.46 6.61
CA CYS A 114 -8.37 -15.54 5.96
C CYS A 114 -9.81 -15.98 6.20
N VAL A 115 -10.71 -15.02 6.38
CA VAL A 115 -12.16 -15.24 6.29
C VAL A 115 -12.52 -15.23 4.81
N VAL A 116 -12.59 -16.42 4.21
CA VAL A 116 -12.70 -16.58 2.74
C VAL A 116 -13.96 -15.91 2.17
N ASP A 117 -15.08 -15.99 2.88
CA ASP A 117 -16.36 -15.36 2.48
C ASP A 117 -16.27 -13.82 2.39
N ASP A 118 -15.25 -13.22 3.01
CA ASP A 118 -15.00 -11.78 3.05
C ASP A 118 -13.73 -11.39 2.27
N VAL A 119 -13.41 -12.18 1.23
CA VAL A 119 -12.37 -11.88 0.23
C VAL A 119 -13.03 -11.71 -1.13
N LEU A 120 -12.87 -10.53 -1.74
CA LEU A 120 -13.27 -10.31 -3.13
C LEU A 120 -12.20 -10.89 -4.07
N TYR A 121 -12.50 -12.03 -4.68
CA TYR A 121 -11.65 -12.62 -5.72
C TYR A 121 -11.97 -12.02 -7.09
N VAL A 122 -10.94 -11.58 -7.81
CA VAL A 122 -11.04 -11.05 -9.17
C VAL A 122 -10.03 -11.75 -10.05
N GLN A 123 -10.48 -12.31 -11.16
CA GLN A 123 -9.56 -12.89 -12.15
C GLN A 123 -8.89 -11.75 -12.94
N ALA A 124 -7.56 -11.70 -12.90
CA ALA A 124 -6.77 -10.69 -13.58
C ALA A 124 -6.35 -11.17 -14.98
N VAL A 125 -7.09 -10.74 -16.00
CA VAL A 125 -6.86 -11.14 -17.39
C VAL A 125 -5.80 -10.26 -18.06
N ASP A 126 -5.86 -8.96 -17.83
CA ASP A 126 -4.92 -7.96 -18.36
C ASP A 126 -4.61 -6.87 -17.32
N VAL A 127 -3.46 -6.23 -17.47
CA VAL A 127 -2.92 -5.30 -16.47
C VAL A 127 -3.68 -3.97 -16.50
N GLU A 128 -4.06 -3.49 -17.69
CA GLU A 128 -4.83 -2.26 -17.83
C GLU A 128 -6.14 -2.33 -17.05
N SER A 129 -6.94 -3.38 -17.26
CA SER A 129 -8.21 -3.56 -16.56
C SER A 129 -8.03 -3.69 -15.05
N VAL A 130 -6.98 -4.37 -14.58
CA VAL A 130 -6.70 -4.46 -13.13
C VAL A 130 -6.45 -3.08 -12.53
N LEU A 131 -5.70 -2.22 -13.21
CA LEU A 131 -5.43 -0.86 -12.73
C LEU A 131 -6.70 -0.01 -12.73
N GLU A 132 -7.54 -0.13 -13.75
CA GLU A 132 -8.85 0.54 -13.82
C GLU A 132 -9.76 0.10 -12.65
N TYR A 133 -9.85 -1.20 -12.37
CA TYR A 133 -10.65 -1.71 -11.25
C TYR A 133 -10.12 -1.25 -9.89
N ILE A 134 -8.80 -1.17 -9.71
CA ILE A 134 -8.20 -0.62 -8.48
C ILE A 134 -8.60 0.85 -8.32
N GLU A 135 -8.59 1.65 -9.38
CA GLU A 135 -9.00 3.05 -9.34
C GLU A 135 -10.49 3.19 -8.97
N GLU A 136 -11.37 2.40 -9.57
CA GLU A 136 -12.80 2.39 -9.26
C GLU A 136 -13.09 1.99 -7.80
N LEU A 137 -12.42 0.96 -7.30
CA LEU A 137 -12.57 0.49 -5.91
C LEU A 137 -12.06 1.52 -4.89
N LEU A 138 -10.98 2.25 -5.21
CA LEU A 138 -10.47 3.31 -4.35
C LEU A 138 -11.32 4.59 -4.42
N GLY A 139 -12.00 4.84 -5.54
CA GLY A 139 -12.88 6.00 -5.75
C GLY A 139 -14.31 5.83 -5.24
N THR A 140 -14.72 4.63 -4.84
CA THR A 140 -16.07 4.31 -4.34
C THR A 140 -16.24 4.50 -2.83
N GLY A 141 -15.18 4.90 -2.12
CA GLY A 141 -15.19 5.35 -0.71
C GLY A 141 -15.13 6.86 -0.57
#